data_AF-A0A1Y1QAH6-F1
#
_entry.id   AF-A0A1Y1QAH6-F1
#
_cell.length_a   1.000
_cell.length_b   1.000
_cell.length_c   1.000
_cell.angle_alpha   90.00
_cell.angle_beta   90.00
_cell.angle_gamma   90.00
#
_symmetry.space_group_name_H-M   'P 1'
#
loop_
_entity.id
_entity.type
_entity.pdbx_description
1 polymer ?
#
loop_
_entity_poly.entity_id
_entity_poly.type
_entity_poly.pdbx_seq_one_letter_code
_entity_poly.pdbx_strand_id
1 'polypeptide(L)'
;MGLRSRCKEFRMWKERTLGLLAPFLGLLGFVLLWSLVSATNPQLPGPVSTWASAVELFKDPFYQNGPNDQGIGWNILNSLARVGIGFGMAALIGIPVGFIIGRVKFFN
;
A
#
# COMPACT_ATOMS: atom_id res chain seq x y z
N MET A 1 19.40 -28.92 -33.91
CA MET A 1 18.22 -28.20 -33.37
C MET A 1 18.25 -27.94 -31.84
N GLY A 2 19.22 -28.43 -31.05
CA GLY A 2 19.18 -28.38 -29.58
C GLY A 2 19.88 -27.21 -28.85
N LEU A 3 20.64 -26.36 -29.53
CA LEU A 3 21.36 -25.24 -28.88
C LEU A 3 20.45 -24.04 -28.56
N ARG A 4 19.41 -23.81 -29.37
CA ARG A 4 18.52 -22.65 -29.24
C ARG A 4 17.45 -22.83 -28.16
N SER A 5 17.04 -24.06 -27.85
CA SER A 5 16.10 -24.38 -26.76
C SER A 5 16.73 -24.17 -25.38
N ARG A 6 17.97 -24.65 -25.19
CA ARG A 6 18.70 -24.57 -23.93
C ARG A 6 18.99 -23.12 -23.50
N CYS A 7 19.34 -22.22 -24.44
CA CYS A 7 19.51 -20.79 -24.13
C CYS A 7 18.20 -20.09 -23.69
N LYS A 8 17.05 -20.45 -24.27
CA LYS A 8 15.76 -19.88 -23.84
C LYS A 8 15.41 -20.34 -22.42
N GLU A 9 15.71 -21.58 -22.09
CA GLU A 9 15.44 -22.15 -20.77
C GLU A 9 16.32 -21.52 -19.69
N PHE A 10 17.60 -21.31 -19.96
CA PHE A 10 18.50 -20.57 -19.06
C PHE A 10 18.06 -19.11 -18.85
N ARG A 11 17.62 -18.42 -19.91
CA ARG A 11 17.11 -17.05 -19.81
C ARG A 11 15.79 -16.98 -19.03
N MET A 12 14.88 -17.92 -19.26
CA MET A 12 13.62 -18.03 -18.53
C MET A 12 13.84 -18.33 -17.04
N TRP A 13 14.78 -19.22 -16.70
CA TRP A 13 15.18 -19.47 -15.32
C TRP A 13 15.78 -18.23 -14.68
N LYS A 14 16.68 -17.53 -15.37
CA LYS A 14 17.29 -16.28 -14.89
C LYS A 14 16.25 -15.17 -14.66
N GLU A 15 15.29 -14.99 -15.57
CA GLU A 15 14.24 -13.97 -15.45
C GLU A 15 13.25 -14.31 -14.31
N ARG A 16 12.89 -15.60 -14.14
CA ARG A 16 12.05 -16.03 -13.02
C ARG A 16 12.76 -15.96 -11.66
N THR A 17 14.03 -16.35 -11.59
CA THR A 17 14.80 -16.30 -10.34
C THR A 17 15.10 -14.86 -9.94
N LEU A 18 15.51 -13.99 -10.87
CA LEU A 18 15.73 -12.57 -10.58
C LEU A 18 14.41 -11.85 -10.24
N GLY A 19 13.31 -12.19 -10.91
CA GLY A 19 12.00 -11.60 -10.61
C GLY A 19 11.50 -11.89 -9.19
N LEU A 20 11.84 -13.06 -8.64
CA LEU A 20 11.48 -13.44 -7.28
C LEU A 20 12.54 -13.02 -6.25
N LEU A 21 13.83 -13.16 -6.55
CA LEU A 21 14.92 -12.87 -5.61
C LEU A 21 15.16 -11.38 -5.40
N ALA A 22 15.02 -10.56 -6.45
CA ALA A 22 15.24 -9.11 -6.37
C ALA A 22 14.39 -8.41 -5.29
N PRO A 23 13.06 -8.63 -5.17
CA PRO A 23 12.26 -7.98 -4.12
C PRO A 23 12.67 -8.43 -2.71
N PHE A 24 13.00 -9.71 -2.50
CA PHE A 24 13.45 -10.17 -1.17
C PHE A 24 14.80 -9.58 -0.78
N LEU A 25 15.75 -9.48 -1.72
CA LEU A 25 17.03 -8.82 -1.48
C LEU A 25 16.85 -7.33 -1.19
N GLY A 26 15.93 -6.66 -1.89
CA GLY A 26 15.56 -5.27 -1.63
C GLY A 26 14.98 -5.07 -0.23
N LEU A 27 14.03 -5.91 0.17
CA LEU A 27 13.43 -5.88 1.51
C LEU A 27 14.48 -6.16 2.60
N LEU A 28 15.34 -7.15 2.39
CA LEU A 28 16.41 -7.49 3.32
C LEU A 28 17.40 -6.33 3.46
N GLY A 29 17.82 -5.73 2.33
CA GLY A 29 18.68 -4.54 2.34
C GLY A 29 18.03 -3.34 3.04
N PHE A 30 16.75 -3.11 2.81
CA PHE A 30 15.98 -2.08 3.50
C PHE A 30 15.93 -2.30 5.01
N VAL A 31 15.59 -3.52 5.46
CA VAL A 31 15.52 -3.85 6.89
C VAL A 31 16.90 -3.75 7.56
N LEU A 32 17.97 -4.18 6.89
CA LEU A 32 19.33 -4.04 7.40
C LEU A 32 19.73 -2.57 7.54
N LEU A 33 19.52 -1.77 6.50
CA LEU A 33 19.84 -0.34 6.53
C LEU A 33 19.04 0.36 7.63
N TRP A 34 17.74 0.09 7.70
CA TRP A 34 16.89 0.63 8.75
C TRP A 34 17.37 0.21 10.14
N SER A 35 17.69 -1.06 10.35
CA SER A 35 18.23 -1.55 11.62
C SER A 35 19.54 -0.86 12.02
N LEU A 36 20.43 -0.61 11.06
CA LEU A 36 21.68 0.11 11.30
C LEU A 36 21.43 1.57 11.67
N VAL A 37 20.51 2.24 10.99
CA VAL A 37 20.14 3.64 11.28
C VAL A 37 19.44 3.75 12.65
N SER A 38 18.52 2.84 12.98
CA SER A 38 17.87 2.84 14.29
C SER A 38 18.86 2.53 15.42
N ALA A 39 19.92 1.76 15.17
CA ALA A 39 20.95 1.50 16.16
C ALA A 39 21.78 2.74 16.52
N THR A 40 21.85 3.76 15.65
CA THR A 40 22.59 5.00 15.94
C THR A 40 21.75 6.07 16.64
N ASN A 41 20.42 5.96 16.61
CA ASN A 41 19.52 6.91 17.25
C ASN A 41 18.51 6.21 18.17
N PRO A 42 18.65 6.34 19.50
CA PRO A 42 17.73 5.75 20.48
C PRO A 42 16.27 6.19 20.33
N GLN A 43 16.00 7.32 19.67
CA GLN A 43 14.65 7.85 19.45
C GLN A 43 13.96 7.20 18.23
N LEU A 44 14.73 6.51 17.37
CA LEU A 44 14.19 5.83 16.20
C LEU A 44 13.96 4.35 16.53
N PRO A 45 12.70 3.90 16.67
CA PRO A 45 12.42 2.49 16.89
C PRO A 45 12.97 1.66 15.72
N GLY A 46 13.52 0.49 16.05
CA GLY A 46 13.98 -0.48 15.05
C GLY A 46 12.81 -1.22 14.40
N PRO A 47 13.12 -2.09 13.41
CA PRO A 47 12.10 -2.89 12.72
C PRO A 47 11.29 -3.78 13.66
N VAL A 48 11.92 -4.40 14.65
CA VAL A 48 11.27 -5.33 15.58
C VAL A 48 10.32 -4.60 16.54
N SER A 49 10.75 -3.47 17.11
CA SER A 49 9.91 -2.70 18.04
C SER A 49 8.73 -2.05 17.30
N THR A 50 8.98 -1.52 16.10
CA THR A 50 7.91 -0.99 15.24
C THR A 50 6.88 -2.06 14.90
N TRP A 51 7.32 -3.29 14.60
CA TRP A 51 6.43 -4.41 14.36
C TRP A 51 5.61 -4.77 15.60
N ALA A 52 6.23 -4.85 16.77
CA ALA A 52 5.52 -5.14 18.02
C ALA A 52 4.42 -4.10 18.32
N SER A 53 4.73 -2.81 18.21
CA SER A 53 3.74 -1.74 18.39
C SER A 53 2.65 -1.77 17.32
N ALA A 54 2.98 -2.10 16.07
CA ALA A 54 1.99 -2.27 15.03
C ALA A 54 1.02 -3.40 15.36
N VAL A 55 1.51 -4.56 15.79
CA VAL A 55 0.66 -5.69 16.19
C VAL A 55 -0.25 -5.31 17.34
N GLU A 56 0.25 -4.62 18.36
CA GLU A 56 -0.55 -4.15 19.49
C GLU A 56 -1.67 -3.20 19.04
N LEU A 57 -1.35 -2.21 18.21
CA LEU A 57 -2.31 -1.21 17.70
C LEU A 57 -3.37 -1.84 16.78
N PHE A 58 -2.99 -2.83 15.98
CA PHE A 58 -3.88 -3.50 15.03
C PHE A 58 -4.59 -4.74 15.60
N LYS A 59 -4.30 -5.15 16.84
CA LYS A 59 -4.92 -6.33 17.46
C LYS A 59 -6.42 -6.14 17.69
N ASP A 60 -6.80 -4.98 18.24
CA ASP A 60 -8.19 -4.63 18.54
C ASP A 60 -8.57 -3.28 17.87
N PRO A 61 -8.66 -3.23 16.52
CA PRO A 61 -8.77 -1.96 15.80
C PRO A 61 -10.13 -1.27 15.97
N PHE A 62 -11.19 -2.00 16.36
CA PHE A 62 -12.56 -1.48 16.52
C PHE A 62 -13.00 -1.31 17.97
N TYR A 63 -12.04 -1.24 18.87
CA TYR A 63 -12.24 -1.16 20.29
C TYR A 63 -12.79 0.22 20.75
N GLN A 64 -13.54 0.29 21.87
CA GLN A 64 -14.11 1.54 22.42
C GLN A 64 -13.97 1.60 23.98
N ASN A 65 -12.91 2.24 24.50
CA ASN A 65 -12.62 2.36 25.96
C ASN A 65 -13.38 3.53 26.59
N GLY A 66 -13.77 4.51 25.80
CA GLY A 66 -14.39 5.72 26.29
C GLY A 66 -14.40 6.84 25.26
N PRO A 67 -14.76 8.07 25.67
CA PRO A 67 -14.94 9.18 24.74
C PRO A 67 -13.67 9.59 23.98
N ASN A 68 -12.49 9.38 24.57
CA ASN A 68 -11.21 9.84 24.03
C ASN A 68 -10.23 8.70 23.68
N ASP A 69 -10.62 7.45 23.90
CA ASP A 69 -9.80 6.26 23.59
C ASP A 69 -10.64 5.29 22.75
N GLN A 70 -10.51 5.47 21.44
CA GLN A 70 -11.24 4.77 20.40
C GLN A 70 -10.24 4.11 19.48
N GLY A 71 -10.51 2.86 19.12
CA GLY A 71 -9.65 2.09 18.23
C GLY A 71 -9.42 2.81 16.91
N ILE A 72 -8.21 2.64 16.36
CA ILE A 72 -7.79 3.33 15.12
C ILE A 72 -8.71 3.03 13.93
N GLY A 73 -9.37 1.87 13.92
CA GLY A 73 -10.31 1.45 12.90
C GLY A 73 -11.52 2.38 12.79
N TRP A 74 -12.06 2.89 13.91
CA TRP A 74 -13.17 3.85 13.88
C TRP A 74 -12.76 5.19 13.27
N ASN A 75 -11.55 5.66 13.55
CA ASN A 75 -11.02 6.90 12.99
C ASN A 75 -10.78 6.79 11.47
N ILE A 76 -10.25 5.65 11.03
CA ILE A 76 -10.05 5.37 9.61
C ILE A 76 -11.40 5.23 8.91
N LEU A 77 -12.35 4.49 9.48
CA LEU A 77 -13.68 4.29 8.90
C LEU A 77 -14.43 5.62 8.78
N ASN A 78 -14.41 6.46 9.82
CA ASN A 78 -15.02 7.79 9.77
C ASN A 78 -14.37 8.68 8.71
N SER A 79 -13.06 8.58 8.51
CA SER A 79 -12.37 9.33 7.46
C SER A 79 -12.75 8.82 6.07
N LEU A 80 -12.77 7.51 5.88
CA LEU A 80 -13.18 6.87 4.63
C LEU A 80 -14.64 7.16 4.30
N ALA A 81 -15.52 7.16 5.29
CA ALA A 81 -16.93 7.51 5.14
C ALA A 81 -17.09 8.96 4.64
N ARG A 82 -16.37 9.93 5.23
CA ARG A 82 -16.39 11.32 4.73
C ARG A 82 -15.91 11.43 3.29
N VAL A 83 -14.83 10.74 2.93
CA VAL A 83 -14.32 10.71 1.54
C VAL A 83 -15.32 10.04 0.60
N GLY A 84 -15.91 8.92 1.02
CA GLY A 84 -16.90 8.18 0.26
C GLY A 84 -18.16 9.00 -0.01
N ILE A 85 -18.63 9.77 0.98
CA ILE A 85 -19.77 10.68 0.81
C ILE A 85 -19.41 11.80 -0.17
N GLY A 86 -18.25 12.46 -0.01
CA GLY A 86 -17.82 13.54 -0.90
C GLY A 86 -17.62 13.07 -2.34
N PHE A 87 -16.93 11.95 -2.53
CA PHE A 87 -16.75 11.31 -3.84
C PHE A 87 -18.09 10.85 -4.43
N GLY A 88 -18.96 10.23 -3.63
CA GLY A 88 -20.27 9.78 -4.07
C GLY A 88 -21.14 10.93 -4.57
N MET A 89 -21.16 12.06 -3.85
CA MET A 89 -21.86 13.27 -4.28
C MET A 89 -21.26 13.86 -5.56
N ALA A 90 -19.93 13.93 -5.64
CA ALA A 90 -19.24 14.40 -6.83
C ALA A 90 -19.51 13.50 -8.05
N ALA A 91 -19.53 12.18 -7.87
CA ALA A 91 -19.87 11.23 -8.92
C ALA A 91 -21.34 11.38 -9.35
N LEU A 92 -22.25 11.52 -8.40
CA LEU A 92 -23.68 11.67 -8.66
C LEU A 92 -23.99 12.89 -9.53
N ILE A 93 -23.30 14.01 -9.34
CA ILE A 93 -23.54 15.25 -10.10
C ILE A 93 -22.59 15.36 -11.29
N GLY A 94 -21.29 15.11 -11.06
CA GLY A 94 -20.23 15.27 -12.04
C GLY A 94 -20.33 14.31 -13.22
N ILE A 95 -20.75 13.05 -12.99
CA ILE A 95 -20.91 12.09 -14.09
C ILE A 95 -22.06 12.52 -15.02
N PRO A 96 -23.29 12.81 -14.55
CA PRO A 96 -24.35 13.30 -15.43
C PRO A 96 -23.99 14.61 -16.13
N VAL A 97 -23.42 15.59 -15.43
CA VAL A 97 -23.04 16.87 -16.02
C VAL A 97 -21.95 16.69 -17.07
N GLY A 98 -20.88 15.97 -16.74
CA GLY A 98 -19.80 15.67 -17.67
C GLY A 98 -20.30 14.89 -18.89
N PHE A 99 -21.23 13.97 -18.71
CA PHE A 99 -21.87 13.25 -19.80
C PHE A 99 -22.71 14.18 -20.70
N ILE A 100 -23.56 15.03 -20.12
CA ILE A 100 -24.36 16.00 -20.90
C ILE A 100 -23.46 16.91 -21.74
N ILE A 101 -22.40 17.45 -21.14
CA ILE A 101 -21.42 18.30 -21.84
C ILE A 101 -20.68 17.50 -22.94
N GLY A 102 -20.26 16.27 -22.65
CA GLY A 102 -19.55 15.43 -23.62
C GLY A 102 -20.42 14.96 -24.79
N ARG A 103 -21.75 15.00 -24.65
CA ARG A 103 -22.68 14.54 -25.69
C ARG A 103 -23.17 15.64 -26.63
N VAL A 104 -22.91 16.92 -26.35
CA VAL A 104 -23.26 18.01 -27.27
C VAL A 104 -22.16 18.21 -28.32
N LYS A 105 -22.52 18.20 -29.62
CA LYS A 105 -21.63 18.46 -30.76
C LYS A 105 -21.21 19.94 -30.86
N PHE A 106 -20.68 20.54 -29.79
CA PHE A 106 -20.24 21.94 -29.85
C PHE A 106 -18.81 22.14 -30.41
N PHE A 107 -18.05 21.06 -30.62
CA PHE A 107 -16.70 21.06 -31.22
C PHE A 107 -16.50 19.99 -32.31
N ASN A 108 -17.53 19.73 -33.12
CA ASN A 108 -17.42 19.05 -34.43
C ASN A 108 -18.28 19.79 -35.44
#